data_AF-A0AA40SXZ7-F1
#
_entry.id   AF-A0AA40SXZ7-F1
#
_cell.length_a   1.000
_cell.length_b   1.000
_cell.length_c   1.000
_cell.angle_alpha   90.00
_cell.angle_beta   90.00
_cell.angle_gamma   90.00
#
_symmetry.space_group_name_H-M   'P 1'
#
loop_
_entity.id
_entity.type
_entity.pdbx_description
1 polymer ?
#
loop_
_entity_poly.entity_id
_entity_poly.type
_entity_poly.pdbx_seq_one_letter_code
_entity_poly.pdbx_strand_id
1 'polypeptide(L)' 'MSVLKLQQSVLNSLQNLKSFDAVKKLFWSQLNYERVNKELSHRTFTDAVANELADDPLLLASAY' A
#
# COMPACT_ATOMS: atom_id res chain seq x y z
N MET A 1 18.92 11.52 3.85
CA MET A 1 18.26 11.52 5.18
C MET A 1 18.81 10.35 5.99
N SER A 2 19.00 10.47 7.30
CA SER A 2 19.44 9.33 8.12
C SER A 2 18.32 8.29 8.25
N VAL A 3 18.69 7.01 8.24
CA VAL A 3 17.75 5.86 8.32
C VAL A 3 16.82 5.94 9.54
N LEU A 4 17.33 6.44 10.67
CA LEU A 4 16.56 6.64 11.90
C LEU A 4 15.41 7.66 11.73
N LYS A 5 15.62 8.75 10.97
CA LYS A 5 14.55 9.72 10.70
C LYS A 5 13.46 9.13 9.82
N LEU A 6 13.85 8.27 8.87
CA LEU A 6 12.90 7.57 8.01
C LEU A 6 12.05 6.58 8.82
N GLN A 7 12.68 5.76 9.66
CA GLN A 7 11.97 4.81 10.52
C GLN A 7 10.97 5.50 11.45
N GLN A 8 11.36 6.61 12.09
CA GLN A 8 10.46 7.35 12.96
C GLN A 8 9.29 7.97 12.19
N SER A 9 9.54 8.46 10.98
CA SER A 9 8.51 9.01 10.10
C SER A 9 7.51 7.93 9.66
N VAL A 10 8.01 6.74 9.31
CA VAL A 10 7.19 5.58 8.94
C VAL A 10 6.36 5.10 10.12
N LEU A 11 6.96 4.97 11.31
CA LEU A 11 6.28 4.57 12.53
C LEU A 11 5.14 5.54 12.90
N ASN A 12 5.39 6.85 12.82
CA ASN A 12 4.37 7.86 13.08
C ASN A 12 3.22 7.80 12.08
N SER A 13 3.51 7.51 10.80
CA SER A 13 2.49 7.33 9.77
C SER A 13 1.68 6.04 9.96
N LEU A 14 2.31 4.96 10.44
CA LEU A 14 1.63 3.69 10.78
C LEU A 14 0.76 3.80 12.03
N GLN A 15 1.19 4.53 13.06
CA GLN A 15 0.40 4.73 14.29
C GLN A 15 -0.83 5.62 14.07
N ASN A 16 -0.77 6.54 13.10
CA ASN A 16 -1.88 7.45 12.77
C ASN A 16 -2.71 6.98 11.56
N LEU A 17 -2.60 5.70 11.22
CA LEU A 17 -3.17 5.09 10.02
C LEU A 17 -4.66 4.84 10.22
N LYS A 18 -5.42 5.93 10.27
CA LYS A 18 -6.89 5.95 10.42
C LYS A 18 -7.62 5.93 9.09
N SER A 19 -6.91 6.07 7.98
CA SER A 19 -7.49 6.14 6.64
C SER A 19 -6.56 5.60 5.57
N PHE A 20 -7.16 5.12 4.48
CA PHE A 20 -6.46 4.60 3.31
C PHE A 20 -5.54 5.63 2.65
N ASP A 21 -5.86 6.93 2.78
CA ASP A 21 -5.00 8.02 2.29
C ASP A 21 -3.67 8.15 3.05
N ALA A 22 -3.66 7.83 4.35
CA ALA A 22 -2.41 7.83 5.12
C ALA A 22 -1.45 6.76 4.60
N VAL A 23 -1.98 5.59 4.22
CA VAL A 23 -1.22 4.48 3.63
C VAL A 23 -0.64 4.88 2.28
N LYS A 24 -1.45 5.47 1.40
CA LYS A 24 -1.00 5.96 0.09
C LYS A 24 0.16 6.96 0.24
N LYS A 25 0.04 7.92 1.16
CA LYS A 25 1.13 8.88 1.44
C LYS A 25 2.40 8.20 1.94
N LEU A 26 2.30 7.19 2.82
CA LEU A 26 3.46 6.43 3.30
C LEU A 26 4.24 5.80 2.14
N PHE A 27 3.55 5.04 1.29
CA PHE A 27 4.16 4.36 0.14
C PHE A 27 4.82 5.33 -0.84
N TRP A 28 4.12 6.41 -1.20
CA TRP A 28 4.57 7.30 -2.28
C TRP A 28 5.55 8.39 -1.84
N SER A 29 5.64 8.71 -0.55
CA SER A 29 6.48 9.82 -0.09
C SER A 29 7.64 9.38 0.80
N GLN A 30 7.45 8.35 1.61
CA GLN A 30 8.47 7.91 2.57
C GLN A 30 9.19 6.67 2.05
N LEU A 31 8.47 5.74 1.44
CA LEU A 31 9.04 4.47 1.01
C LEU A 31 9.58 4.49 -0.43
N ASN A 32 9.47 5.62 -1.15
CA ASN A 32 9.88 5.77 -2.55
C ASN A 32 9.29 4.71 -3.49
N TYR A 33 8.09 4.21 -3.22
CA TYR A 33 7.40 3.33 -4.15
C TYR A 33 6.79 4.17 -5.28
N GLU A 34 6.80 3.64 -6.50
CA GLU A 34 6.11 4.27 -7.62
C GLU A 34 4.60 4.19 -7.43
N ARG A 35 3.89 5.27 -7.77
CA ARG A 35 2.43 5.31 -7.69
C ARG A 35 1.84 4.49 -8.81
N VAL A 36 1.06 3.46 -8.47
CA VAL A 36 0.44 2.58 -9.48
C VAL A 36 -1.07 2.82 -9.56
N ASN A 37 -1.79 2.71 -8.44
CA ASN A 37 -3.27 2.77 -8.38
C ASN A 37 -3.95 1.98 -9.51
N LYS A 38 -3.52 0.73 -9.72
CA LYS A 38 -4.05 -0.13 -10.78
C LYS A 38 -4.84 -1.26 -10.17
N GLU A 39 -6.04 -1.49 -10.66
CA GLU A 39 -6.83 -2.67 -10.31
C GLU A 39 -6.10 -3.93 -10.80
N LEU A 40 -5.92 -4.88 -9.88
CA LEU A 40 -5.32 -6.17 -10.18
C LEU A 40 -6.42 -7.14 -10.56
N SER A 41 -6.21 -7.84 -11.67
CA SER A 41 -7.14 -8.88 -12.12
C SER A 41 -7.12 -10.07 -11.17
N HIS A 42 -8.31 -10.57 -10.81
CA HIS A 42 -8.47 -11.82 -10.05
C HIS A 42 -8.25 -13.07 -10.89
N ARG A 43 -7.90 -12.96 -12.17
CA ARG A 43 -7.88 -14.11 -13.09
C ARG A 43 -6.93 -15.24 -12.64
N THR A 44 -5.95 -14.93 -11.80
CA THR A 44 -5.02 -15.90 -11.21
C THR A 44 -5.39 -16.34 -9.79
N PHE A 45 -6.44 -15.78 -9.20
CA PHE A 45 -6.88 -16.14 -7.85
C PHE A 45 -7.72 -17.41 -7.92
N THR A 46 -7.58 -18.25 -6.90
CA THR A 46 -8.46 -19.42 -6.75
C THR A 46 -9.86 -18.95 -6.35
N ASP A 47 -10.90 -19.72 -6.69
CA ASP A 47 -12.29 -19.37 -6.35
C ASP A 47 -12.50 -19.13 -4.85
N ALA A 48 -11.74 -19.84 -4.01
CA ALA A 48 -11.74 -19.64 -2.55
C ALA A 48 -11.24 -18.25 -2.13
N VAL A 49 -10.31 -17.65 -2.88
CA VAL A 49 -9.80 -16.30 -2.59
C VAL A 49 -10.70 -15.25 -3.24
N ALA A 50 -11.12 -15.47 -4.48
CA ALA A 50 -12.00 -14.53 -5.20
C ALA A 50 -13.34 -14.32 -4.47
N ASN A 51 -13.93 -15.38 -3.89
CA ASN A 51 -15.19 -15.28 -3.15
C ASN A 51 -15.08 -14.55 -1.80
N GLU A 52 -13.87 -14.38 -1.26
CA GLU A 52 -13.63 -13.66 0.01
C GLU A 52 -13.30 -12.18 -0.21
N LEU A 53 -13.02 -11.76 -1.45
CA LEU A 53 -12.79 -10.36 -1.78
C LEU A 53 -14.11 -9.65 -2.08
N ALA A 54 -14.31 -8.49 -1.46
CA ALA A 54 -15.48 -7.66 -1.73
C ALA A 54 -15.43 -6.98 -3.12
N ASP A 55 -14.24 -6.69 -3.63
CA ASP A 55 -13.99 -5.98 -4.89
C ASP A 55 -12.57 -6.26 -5.41
N ASP A 56 -12.26 -5.73 -6.59
CA ASP A 56 -10.93 -5.80 -7.19
C ASP A 56 -9.81 -5.20 -6.31
N PRO A 57 -8.74 -5.95 -6.00
CA PRO A 57 -7.65 -5.45 -5.19
C PRO A 57 -6.92 -4.37 -5.96
N LEU A 58 -6.81 -3.19 -5.35
CA LEU A 58 -6.13 -2.05 -5.92
C LEU A 58 -4.64 -2.08 -5.55
N LEU A 59 -3.76 -2.21 -6.54
CA LEU A 59 -2.32 -2.04 -6.36
C LEU A 59 -2.01 -0.56 -6.18
N LEU A 60 -1.72 -0.16 -4.93
CA LEU A 60 -1.45 1.24 -4.58
C LEU A 60 -0.06 1.70 -5.03
N ALA A 61 0.95 0.85 -4.89
CA ALA A 61 2.33 1.21 -5.17
C ALA A 61 3.20 -0.03 -5.47
N SER A 62 4.29 0.15 -6.22
CA SER A 62 5.25 -0.92 -6.57
C SER A 62 6.68 -0.48 -6.28
N ALA A 63 7.48 -1.40 -5.74
CA ALA A 63 8.94 -1.23 -5.61
C ALA A 63 9.59 -1.69 -6.91
N TYR A 64 10.53 -0.88 -7.41
CA TYR A 64 11.40 -1.26 -8.53
C TYR A 64 12.44 -2.29 -8.09
#